data_AF-A0A7W7Q4Y1-F1
#
_entry.id   AF-A0A7W7Q4Y1-F1
#
_cell.length_a   1.000
_cell.length_b   1.000
_cell.length_c   1.000
_cell.angle_alpha   90.00
_cell.angle_beta   90.00
_cell.angle_gamma   90.00
#
_symmetry.space_group_name_H-M   'P 1'
#
loop_
_entity.id
_entity.type
_entity.pdbx_description
1 polymer ?
#
loop_
_entity_poly.entity_id
_entity_poly.type
_entity_poly.pdbx_seq_one_letter_code
_entity_poly.pdbx_strand_id
1 'polypeptide(L)'
;MEGWRLIAGALLAMAGIVLMLLTMAKVRERNGSTGGDVAVAGAISFVVLLILVGLVLLVLPATIAWGVVVVVGGTVTVMMLAS
;
A
#
# COMPACT_ATOMS: atom_id res chain seq x y z
N MET A 1 -4.80 17.23 -15.09
CA MET A 1 -4.70 16.54 -13.78
C MET A 1 -4.25 17.56 -12.75
N GLU A 2 -4.92 17.67 -11.62
CA GLU A 2 -4.52 18.61 -10.57
C GLU A 2 -3.22 18.13 -9.91
N GLY A 3 -2.25 19.03 -9.73
CA GLY A 3 -0.89 18.66 -9.32
C GLY A 3 -0.83 17.92 -7.99
N TRP A 4 -1.70 18.26 -7.03
CA TRP A 4 -1.76 17.59 -5.74
C TRP A 4 -2.14 16.10 -5.84
N ARG A 5 -2.91 15.70 -6.88
CA ARG A 5 -3.29 14.29 -7.10
C ARG A 5 -2.09 13.45 -7.49
N LEU A 6 -1.19 14.01 -8.30
CA LEU A 6 0.04 13.35 -8.72
C LEU A 6 0.96 13.14 -7.51
N ILE A 7 1.09 14.15 -6.65
CA ILE A 7 1.87 14.06 -5.42
C ILE A 7 1.28 12.99 -4.49
N ALA A 8 -0.02 13.04 -4.22
CA ALA A 8 -0.69 12.06 -3.37
C ALA A 8 -0.58 10.64 -3.93
N GLY A 9 -0.80 10.47 -5.24
CA GLY A 9 -0.67 9.18 -5.93
C GLY A 9 0.75 8.62 -5.87
N ALA A 10 1.78 9.45 -6.06
CA ALA A 10 3.18 9.04 -5.98
C ALA A 10 3.58 8.63 -4.56
N LEU A 11 3.22 9.43 -3.55
CA LEU A 11 3.46 9.11 -2.14
C LEU A 11 2.77 7.79 -1.75
N LEU A 12 1.51 7.63 -2.16
CA LEU A 12 0.74 6.42 -1.91
C LEU A 12 1.34 5.20 -2.60
N ALA A 13 1.76 5.32 -3.87
CA ALA A 13 2.41 4.23 -4.59
C ALA A 13 3.70 3.79 -3.89
N MET A 14 4.56 4.74 -3.51
CA MET A 14 5.82 4.42 -2.80
C MET A 14 5.55 3.72 -1.47
N ALA A 15 4.68 4.28 -0.62
CA ALA A 15 4.35 3.69 0.67
C ALA A 15 3.67 2.32 0.51
N GLY A 16 2.74 2.19 -0.46
CA GLY A 16 2.03 0.96 -0.73
C GLY A 16 2.92 -0.17 -1.22
N ILE A 17 3.93 0.11 -2.05
CA ILE A 17 4.93 -0.88 -2.48
C ILE A 17 5.70 -1.41 -1.27
N VAL A 18 6.16 -0.53 -0.37
CA VAL A 18 6.84 -0.96 0.85
C VAL A 18 5.91 -1.81 1.72
N LEU A 19 4.65 -1.40 1.91
CA LEU A 19 3.66 -2.16 2.69
C LEU A 19 3.39 -3.55 2.10
N MET A 20 3.29 -3.66 0.77
CA MET A 20 3.14 -4.92 0.07
C MET A 20 4.32 -5.86 0.33
N LEU A 21 5.55 -5.35 0.24
CA LEU A 21 6.75 -6.15 0.50
C LEU A 21 6.84 -6.59 1.96
N LEU A 22 6.51 -5.71 2.91
CA LEU A 22 6.41 -6.07 4.33
C LEU A 22 5.35 -7.15 4.56
N THR A 23 4.19 -7.06 3.89
CA THR A 23 3.12 -8.06 3.98
C THR A 23 3.59 -9.41 3.45
N MET A 24 4.27 -9.45 2.29
CA MET A 24 4.86 -10.66 1.75
C MET A 24 5.91 -11.27 2.69
N ALA A 25 6.77 -10.44 3.28
CA ALA A 25 7.76 -10.89 4.25
C ALA A 25 7.10 -11.51 5.49
N LYS A 26 6.08 -10.85 6.05
CA LYS A 26 5.34 -11.38 7.21
C LYS A 26 4.61 -12.68 6.90
N VAL A 27 4.05 -12.84 5.69
CA VAL A 27 3.45 -14.13 5.29
C VAL A 27 4.52 -15.21 5.19
N ARG A 28 5.67 -14.89 4.59
CA ARG A 28 6.81 -15.82 4.48
C ARG A 28 7.31 -16.31 5.83
N GLU A 29 7.26 -15.48 6.86
CA GLU A 29 7.70 -15.81 8.21
C GLU A 29 6.71 -16.70 8.99
N ARG A 30 5.47 -16.89 8.51
CA ARG A 30 4.48 -17.73 9.20
C ARG A 30 4.84 -19.22 9.03
N ASN A 31 4.88 -19.94 10.15
CA ASN A 31 5.08 -21.39 10.13
C ASN A 31 4.02 -22.07 9.25
N GLY A 32 4.49 -22.89 8.29
CA GLY A 32 3.64 -23.59 7.34
C GLY A 32 3.24 -22.77 6.11
N SER A 33 3.67 -21.51 5.98
CA SER A 33 3.45 -20.74 4.75
C SER A 33 4.21 -21.34 3.57
N THR A 34 3.53 -21.40 2.43
CA THR A 34 4.13 -21.80 1.16
C THR A 34 4.53 -20.58 0.32
N GLY A 35 5.31 -20.79 -0.74
CA GLY A 35 5.59 -19.73 -1.72
C GLY A 35 4.33 -19.22 -2.43
N GLY A 36 3.31 -20.08 -2.58
CA GLY A 36 2.01 -19.71 -3.15
C GLY A 36 1.27 -18.69 -2.27
N ASP A 37 1.30 -18.87 -0.95
CA ASP A 37 0.65 -17.95 0.00
C ASP A 37 1.27 -16.54 -0.06
N VAL A 38 2.60 -16.47 -0.17
CA VAL A 38 3.32 -15.20 -0.31
C VAL A 38 2.95 -14.52 -1.62
N ALA A 39 2.89 -15.26 -2.73
CA ALA A 39 2.51 -14.74 -4.04
C ALA A 39 1.07 -14.22 -4.06
N VAL A 40 0.13 -14.94 -3.45
CA VAL A 40 -1.27 -14.52 -3.32
C VAL A 40 -1.38 -13.26 -2.47
N ALA A 41 -0.69 -13.20 -1.32
CA ALA A 41 -0.68 -12.01 -0.46
C ALA A 41 -0.14 -10.78 -1.21
N GLY A 42 0.93 -10.95 -2.00
CA GLY A 42 1.45 -9.88 -2.84
C GLY A 42 0.49 -9.47 -3.95
N ALA A 43 -0.13 -10.42 -4.65
CA ALA A 43 -1.09 -10.12 -5.71
C ALA A 43 -2.29 -9.34 -5.18
N ILE A 44 -2.85 -9.74 -4.03
CA ILE A 44 -3.95 -9.02 -3.37
C ILE A 44 -3.50 -7.60 -2.99
N SER A 45 -2.34 -7.47 -2.34
CA SER A 45 -1.81 -6.17 -1.92
C SER A 45 -1.55 -5.24 -3.12
N PHE A 46 -1.04 -5.79 -4.23
CA PHE A 46 -0.80 -5.05 -5.46
C PHE A 46 -2.10 -4.56 -6.10
N VAL A 47 -3.12 -5.41 -6.20
CA VAL A 47 -4.44 -5.03 -6.75
C VAL A 47 -5.09 -3.94 -5.89
N VAL A 48 -5.05 -4.08 -4.56
CA VAL A 48 -5.56 -3.04 -3.64
C VAL A 48 -4.82 -1.72 -3.85
N LEU A 49 -3.49 -1.75 -4.00
CA LEU A 49 -2.69 -0.56 -4.25
C LEU A 49 -3.09 0.12 -5.58
N LEU A 50 -3.23 -0.65 -6.67
CA LEU A 50 -3.65 -0.12 -7.96
C LEU A 50 -5.03 0.54 -7.88
N ILE A 51 -5.98 -0.08 -7.17
CA ILE A 51 -7.31 0.49 -6.95
C ILE A 51 -7.19 1.82 -6.18
N LEU A 52 -6.43 1.87 -5.08
CA LEU A 52 -6.28 3.09 -4.29
C LEU A 52 -5.60 4.22 -5.07
N VAL A 53 -4.54 3.93 -5.82
CA VAL A 53 -3.87 4.91 -6.69
C VAL A 53 -4.82 5.41 -7.78
N GLY A 54 -5.54 4.50 -8.45
CA GLY A 54 -6.56 4.87 -9.44
C GLY A 54 -7.65 5.75 -8.86
N LEU A 55 -8.16 5.41 -7.67
CA LEU A 55 -9.18 6.20 -6.96
C LEU A 55 -8.68 7.61 -6.63
N VAL A 56 -7.47 7.76 -6.10
CA VAL A 56 -6.83 9.06 -5.82
C VAL A 56 -6.67 9.90 -7.09
N LEU A 57 -6.21 9.28 -8.18
CA LEU A 57 -5.94 9.96 -9.44
C LEU A 57 -7.19 10.30 -10.25
N LEU A 58 -8.31 9.63 -10.01
CA LEU A 58 -9.52 9.77 -10.84
C LEU A 58 -10.69 10.44 -10.12
N VAL A 59 -11.05 10.02 -8.90
CA VAL A 59 -12.35 10.40 -8.30
C VAL A 59 -12.33 10.87 -6.84
N LEU A 60 -11.28 10.60 -6.06
CA LEU A 60 -11.30 10.92 -4.62
C LEU A 60 -11.22 12.43 -4.36
N PRO A 61 -12.02 12.95 -3.41
CA PRO A 61 -11.86 14.31 -2.89
C PRO A 61 -10.57 14.42 -2.09
N ALA A 62 -10.00 15.64 -2.05
CA ALA A 62 -8.69 15.89 -1.47
C ALA A 62 -8.52 15.37 -0.03
N THR A 63 -9.50 15.61 0.84
CA THR A 63 -9.45 15.19 2.25
C THR A 63 -9.34 13.67 2.39
N ILE A 64 -10.09 12.91 1.57
CA ILE A 64 -10.06 11.45 1.60
C ILE A 64 -8.73 10.93 1.02
N ALA A 65 -8.26 11.51 -0.08
CA ALA A 65 -6.98 11.11 -0.68
C ALA A 65 -5.80 11.26 0.30
N TRP A 66 -5.71 12.42 0.98
CA TRP A 66 -4.66 12.64 1.98
C TRP A 66 -4.83 11.77 3.22
N GLY A 67 -6.07 11.49 3.64
CA GLY A 67 -6.35 10.51 4.71
C GLY A 67 -5.80 9.12 4.38
N VAL A 68 -6.00 8.64 3.15
CA VAL A 68 -5.45 7.36 2.69
C VAL A 68 -3.92 7.37 2.70
N VAL A 69 -3.29 8.45 2.22
CA VAL A 69 -1.81 8.60 2.26
C VAL A 69 -1.29 8.51 3.69
N VAL A 70 -1.93 9.21 4.64
CA VAL A 70 -1.53 9.19 6.05
C VAL A 70 -1.70 7.80 6.67
N VAL A 71 -2.82 7.11 6.39
CA VAL A 71 -3.08 5.76 6.91
C VAL A 71 -2.05 4.77 6.38
N VAL A 72 -1.80 4.74 5.07
CA VAL A 72 -0.84 3.81 4.45
C VAL A 72 0.58 4.12 4.92
N GLY A 73 0.99 5.39 4.89
CA GLY A 73 2.30 5.82 5.37
C GLY A 73 2.51 5.54 6.86
N GLY A 74 1.50 5.78 7.69
CA GLY A 74 1.50 5.45 9.11
C GLY A 74 1.63 3.94 9.35
N THR A 75 0.90 3.12 8.59
CA THR A 75 0.98 1.66 8.68
C THR A 75 2.38 1.16 8.34
N VAL A 76 2.98 1.65 7.25
CA VAL A 76 4.37 1.34 6.88
C VAL A 76 5.32 1.72 8.01
N THR A 77 5.19 2.93 8.53
CA THR A 77 6.07 3.44 9.61
C THR A 77 5.98 2.54 10.84
N VAL A 78 4.76 2.24 11.31
CA VAL A 78 4.54 1.37 12.47
C VAL A 78 5.09 -0.03 12.21
N MET A 79 4.81 -0.61 11.04
CA MET A 79 5.32 -1.94 10.71
C MET A 79 6.85 -1.96 10.68
N MET A 80 7.51 -0.97 10.06
CA MET A 80 8.97 -0.90 10.02
C MET A 80 9.60 -0.72 11.40
N LEU A 81 8.97 0.07 12.28
CA LEU A 81 9.44 0.26 13.66
C LEU A 81 9.19 -0.96 14.55
N ALA A 82 8.18 -1.76 14.25
CA ALA A 82 7.84 -2.99 14.97
C ALA A 82 8.50 -4.24 14.38
N SER A 83 9.29 -4.11 13.31
CA SER A 83 10.03 -5.20 12.65
C SER A 83 11.38 -5.41 13.30
#